data_AF-A0A944JRM8-F1
#
_entry.id   AF-A0A944JRM8-F1
#
_cell.length_a   1.000
_cell.length_b   1.000
_cell.length_c   1.000
_cell.angle_alpha   90.00
_cell.angle_beta   90.00
_cell.angle_gamma   90.00
#
_symmetry.space_group_name_H-M   'P 1'
#
loop_
_entity.id
_entity.type
_entity.pdbx_description
1 polymer ?
#
loop_
_entity_poly.entity_id
_entity_poly.type
_entity_poly.pdbx_seq_one_letter_code
_entity_poly.pdbx_strand_id
1 'polypeptide(L)'
;MSTPEAATPQAARRRAKGDPVKALLHRHRELCERAVDPLEIAAGLETHGITDRTAARFRHRDVFSLAEELYARTPRGDAPAATAARTPARAPAFRGFGYALLPGALAFGAAAAGLPWAGPAAVAVTVAALVWPGRAAGGRFPFAAHLLAAAATGWAAHRHGTALAVGLALATAPGHLLAAAFAARARARLAGSRALEDFTDRARPLLLAAVAAFTAAAAGAAALAGAPLTAAVPLALVLFLTRLLLRHGAHRGPVAAALALALLPFPAAAAAAAAGLLVHAVLALSRASAHALPHPPTRKEKQKMTGQPTNQGATR
;
A
#
# COMPACT_ATOMS: atom_id res chain seq x y z
N MET A 1 19.46 48.45 -54.03
CA MET A 1 19.42 49.04 -52.68
C MET A 1 18.28 48.38 -51.93
N SER A 2 18.62 47.45 -51.05
CA SER A 2 17.69 46.55 -50.36
C SER A 2 17.05 47.22 -49.15
N THR A 3 15.76 46.96 -48.94
CA THR A 3 14.97 47.32 -47.76
C THR A 3 15.42 46.51 -46.53
N PRO A 4 15.37 47.08 -45.30
CA PRO A 4 15.63 46.31 -44.09
C PRO A 4 14.35 45.57 -43.65
N GLU A 5 14.46 44.26 -43.52
CA GLU A 5 13.41 43.37 -43.03
C GLU A 5 13.27 43.54 -41.51
N ALA A 6 12.03 43.81 -41.08
CA ALA A 6 11.68 43.98 -39.68
C ALA A 6 11.94 42.69 -38.89
N ALA A 7 12.86 42.76 -37.92
CA ALA A 7 13.13 41.68 -37.00
C ALA A 7 11.88 41.38 -36.15
N THR A 8 11.30 40.19 -36.36
CA THR A 8 10.12 39.68 -35.66
C THR A 8 10.37 39.61 -34.14
N PRO A 9 9.46 40.12 -33.27
CA PRO A 9 9.61 40.10 -31.81
C PRO A 9 9.55 38.70 -31.15
N GLN A 10 9.51 37.62 -31.95
CA GLN A 10 9.15 36.28 -31.49
C GLN A 10 10.34 35.50 -30.90
N ALA A 11 11.57 35.88 -31.24
CA ALA A 11 12.78 35.25 -30.72
C ALA A 11 13.08 35.61 -29.24
N ALA A 12 12.61 36.77 -28.77
CA ALA A 12 12.86 37.24 -27.40
C ALA A 12 11.99 36.55 -26.33
N ARG A 13 10.84 35.99 -26.69
CA ARG A 13 9.94 35.28 -25.74
C ARG A 13 10.41 33.87 -25.35
N ARG A 14 11.45 33.34 -26.01
CA ARG A 14 12.00 32.00 -25.72
C ARG A 14 13.04 31.98 -24.60
N ARG A 15 13.44 33.13 -24.05
CA ARG A 15 14.42 33.22 -22.97
C ARG A 15 13.71 33.24 -21.61
N ALA A 16 13.88 32.14 -20.86
CA ALA A 16 13.65 32.01 -19.41
C ALA A 16 12.21 32.07 -18.87
N LYS A 17 11.38 31.08 -19.21
CA LYS A 17 10.42 30.56 -18.22
C LYS A 17 11.14 29.42 -17.52
N GLY A 18 11.54 29.64 -16.27
CA GLY A 18 12.32 28.66 -15.49
C GLY A 18 11.69 27.27 -15.53
N ASP A 19 12.50 26.25 -15.29
CA ASP A 19 12.05 24.86 -15.20
C ASP A 19 10.78 24.78 -14.33
N PRO A 20 9.60 24.46 -14.91
CA PRO A 20 8.33 24.54 -14.20
C PRO A 20 8.28 23.53 -13.06
N VAL A 21 9.00 22.41 -13.17
CA VAL A 21 9.15 21.41 -12.12
C VAL A 21 10.00 21.95 -10.97
N LYS A 22 11.03 22.75 -11.27
CA LYS A 22 11.85 23.42 -10.23
C LYS A 22 11.05 24.46 -9.44
N ALA A 23 10.18 25.22 -10.11
CA ALA A 23 9.27 26.14 -9.43
C ALA A 23 8.25 25.39 -8.54
N LEU A 24 7.80 24.21 -8.97
CA LEU A 24 6.90 23.36 -8.20
C LEU A 24 7.60 22.72 -6.98
N LEU A 25 8.85 22.25 -7.15
CA LEU A 25 9.71 21.79 -6.06
C LEU A 25 9.87 22.85 -4.98
N HIS A 26 10.10 24.11 -5.39
CA HIS A 26 10.27 25.19 -4.43
C HIS A 26 9.00 25.46 -3.63
N ARG A 27 7.83 25.41 -4.26
CA ARG A 27 6.52 25.59 -3.60
C ARG A 27 6.15 24.45 -2.66
N HIS A 28 6.51 23.22 -3.00
CA HIS A 28 6.19 22.02 -2.22
C HIS A 28 7.43 21.39 -1.55
N ARG A 29 8.41 22.21 -1.21
CA ARG A 29 9.71 21.78 -0.70
C ARG A 29 9.59 20.93 0.57
N GLU A 30 8.82 21.41 1.55
CA GLU A 30 8.61 20.70 2.82
C GLU A 30 7.88 19.36 2.65
N LEU A 31 7.05 19.22 1.62
CA LEU A 31 6.39 17.95 1.29
C LEU A 31 7.39 16.99 0.65
N CYS A 32 8.19 17.46 -0.31
CA CYS A 32 9.15 16.64 -1.04
C CYS A 32 10.34 16.18 -0.16
N GLU A 33 10.77 17.00 0.79
CA GLU A 33 11.86 16.69 1.73
C GLU A 33 11.43 15.70 2.82
N ARG A 34 10.16 15.72 3.25
CA ARG A 34 9.63 14.78 4.27
C ARG A 34 9.11 13.48 3.70
N ALA A 35 8.74 13.46 2.42
CA ALA A 35 8.15 12.28 1.79
C ALA A 35 9.17 11.14 1.67
N VAL A 36 8.77 9.96 2.14
CA VAL A 36 9.60 8.75 2.12
C VAL A 36 9.55 8.07 0.75
N ASP A 37 8.46 8.27 0.00
CA ASP A 37 8.25 7.70 -1.33
C ASP A 37 7.49 8.65 -2.30
N PRO A 38 7.51 8.39 -3.63
CA PRO A 38 6.80 9.20 -4.62
C PRO A 38 5.27 9.23 -4.46
N LEU A 39 4.67 8.23 -3.81
CA LEU A 39 3.22 8.16 -3.63
C LEU A 39 2.75 9.18 -2.58
N GLU A 40 3.56 9.41 -1.53
CA GLU A 40 3.31 10.48 -0.55
C GLU A 40 3.38 11.88 -1.19
N ILE A 41 4.31 12.07 -2.13
CA ILE A 41 4.38 13.30 -2.92
C ILE A 41 3.12 13.43 -3.79
N ALA A 42 2.69 12.38 -4.49
CA ALA A 42 1.47 12.41 -5.31
C ALA A 42 0.21 12.76 -4.49
N ALA A 43 0.01 12.11 -3.34
CA ALA A 43 -1.11 12.39 -2.45
C ALA A 43 -1.06 13.81 -1.87
N GLY A 44 0.14 14.30 -1.54
CA GLY A 44 0.33 15.68 -1.12
C GLY A 44 0.01 16.67 -2.24
N LEU A 45 0.44 16.41 -3.47
CA LEU A 45 0.12 17.25 -4.63
C LEU A 45 -1.40 17.31 -4.90
N GLU A 46 -2.10 16.19 -4.84
CA GLU A 46 -3.57 16.12 -5.01
C GLU A 46 -4.31 16.89 -3.92
N THR A 47 -3.85 16.82 -2.67
CA THR A 47 -4.40 17.58 -1.54
C THR A 47 -4.25 19.10 -1.76
N HIS A 48 -3.19 19.51 -2.46
CA HIS A 48 -2.97 20.91 -2.85
C HIS A 48 -3.62 21.25 -4.21
N GLY A 49 -4.52 20.39 -4.72
CA GLY A 49 -5.33 20.62 -5.90
C GLY A 49 -4.65 20.29 -7.24
N ILE A 50 -3.50 19.62 -7.24
CA ILE A 50 -2.83 19.20 -8.47
C ILE A 50 -3.41 17.87 -8.96
N THR A 51 -4.02 17.92 -10.14
CA THR A 51 -4.66 16.79 -10.82
C THR A 51 -3.90 16.40 -12.08
N ASP A 52 -4.26 15.30 -12.74
CA ASP A 52 -3.60 14.85 -13.98
C ASP A 52 -3.62 15.91 -15.10
N ARG A 53 -4.71 16.67 -15.20
CA ARG A 53 -4.81 17.81 -16.13
C ARG A 53 -3.80 18.92 -15.80
N THR A 54 -3.46 19.06 -14.52
CA THR A 54 -2.44 20.00 -14.04
C THR A 54 -1.04 19.43 -14.24
N ALA A 55 -0.84 18.12 -14.02
CA ALA A 55 0.43 17.41 -14.29
C ALA A 55 0.83 17.45 -15.77
N ALA A 56 -0.14 17.35 -16.69
CA ALA A 56 0.07 17.52 -18.13
C ALA A 56 0.69 18.88 -18.48
N ARG A 57 0.40 19.94 -17.72
CA ARG A 57 1.01 21.27 -17.89
C ARG A 57 2.49 21.31 -17.52
N PHE A 58 2.93 20.37 -16.68
CA PHE A 58 4.33 20.12 -16.35
C PHE A 58 4.99 19.09 -17.28
N ARG A 59 4.31 18.67 -18.37
CA ARG A 59 4.76 17.63 -19.34
C ARG A 59 4.88 16.22 -18.75
N HIS A 60 4.15 15.93 -17.68
CA HIS A 60 4.04 14.58 -17.12
C HIS A 60 2.65 14.00 -17.42
N ARG A 61 2.59 12.68 -17.66
CA ARG A 61 1.35 12.00 -18.08
C ARG A 61 0.26 12.04 -17.00
N ASP A 62 0.67 11.95 -15.75
CA ASP A 62 -0.20 11.90 -14.57
C ASP A 62 0.52 12.50 -13.34
N VAL A 63 -0.23 12.72 -12.25
CA VAL A 63 0.32 13.24 -10.98
C VAL A 63 1.42 12.34 -10.42
N PHE A 64 1.32 11.03 -10.66
CA PHE A 64 2.31 10.06 -10.20
C PHE A 64 3.67 10.24 -10.91
N SER A 65 3.67 10.37 -12.24
CA SER A 65 4.85 10.64 -13.07
C SER A 65 5.49 11.98 -12.70
N LEU A 66 4.68 12.97 -12.35
CA LEU A 66 5.17 14.25 -11.83
C LEU A 66 5.81 14.08 -10.44
N ALA A 67 5.18 13.31 -9.56
CA ALA A 67 5.68 13.04 -8.22
C ALA A 67 6.98 12.23 -8.21
N GLU A 68 7.15 11.27 -9.13
CA GLU A 68 8.41 10.55 -9.34
C GLU A 68 9.53 11.50 -9.78
N GLU A 69 9.25 12.44 -10.68
CA GLU A 69 10.22 13.45 -11.12
C GLU A 69 10.61 14.40 -9.97
N LEU A 70 9.65 14.86 -9.16
CA LEU A 70 9.92 15.66 -7.97
C LEU A 70 10.72 14.87 -6.93
N TYR A 71 10.39 13.59 -6.74
CA TYR A 71 11.15 12.70 -5.88
C TYR A 71 12.59 12.60 -6.37
N ALA A 72 12.83 12.29 -7.65
CA ALA A 72 14.17 12.12 -8.21
C ALA A 72 15.05 13.37 -8.09
N ARG A 73 14.46 14.58 -8.14
CA ARG A 73 15.17 15.86 -8.10
C ARG A 73 15.39 16.44 -6.70
N THR A 74 14.75 15.89 -5.67
CA THR A 74 14.92 16.40 -4.30
C THR A 74 16.29 15.95 -3.77
N PRO A 75 17.18 16.89 -3.36
CA PRO A 75 18.49 16.53 -2.82
C PRO A 75 18.29 15.74 -1.52
N ARG A 76 18.61 14.44 -1.55
CA ARG A 76 18.71 13.59 -0.36
C ARG A 76 20.19 13.29 -0.22
N GLY A 77 20.76 13.55 0.96
CA GLY A 77 22.20 13.54 1.23
C GLY A 77 22.99 12.47 0.46
N ASP A 78 24.11 12.89 -0.10
CA ASP A 78 24.79 12.34 -1.27
C ASP A 78 25.04 10.82 -1.30
N ALA A 79 24.72 10.22 -2.45
CA ALA A 79 25.52 9.15 -3.03
C ALA A 79 25.95 9.60 -4.45
N PRO A 80 27.25 9.64 -4.76
CA PRO A 80 27.76 10.23 -5.99
C PRO A 80 27.25 9.52 -7.24
N ALA A 81 26.66 10.30 -8.14
CA ALA A 81 26.25 9.87 -9.46
C ALA A 81 27.47 9.88 -10.41
N ALA A 82 27.93 8.69 -10.82
CA ALA A 82 28.41 8.38 -12.17
C ALA A 82 29.17 7.05 -12.17
N THR A 83 28.46 5.95 -12.43
CA THR A 83 28.88 4.91 -13.39
C THR A 83 27.65 4.08 -13.70
N ALA A 84 27.18 4.19 -14.94
CA ALA A 84 26.24 3.27 -15.53
C ALA A 84 26.89 1.87 -15.61
N ALA A 85 26.67 1.05 -14.60
CA ALA A 85 26.83 -0.39 -14.69
C ALA A 85 25.67 -1.03 -13.93
N ARG A 86 24.90 -1.85 -14.66
CA ARG A 86 23.75 -2.61 -14.17
C ARG A 86 24.13 -3.30 -12.85
N THR A 87 23.67 -2.73 -11.74
CA THR A 87 23.67 -3.40 -10.45
C THR A 87 22.19 -3.54 -10.07
N PRO A 88 21.68 -4.77 -9.84
CA PRO A 88 20.25 -4.98 -9.68
C PRO A 88 19.72 -4.19 -8.49
N ALA A 89 18.52 -3.64 -8.64
CA ALA A 89 17.76 -2.88 -7.66
C ALA A 89 17.50 -3.68 -6.35
N ARG A 90 18.53 -3.86 -5.53
CA ARG A 90 18.50 -4.73 -4.33
C ARG A 90 18.77 -3.98 -3.02
N ALA A 91 19.10 -2.69 -3.06
CA ALA A 91 19.56 -1.95 -1.87
C ALA A 91 18.47 -1.35 -0.95
N PRO A 92 17.37 -0.72 -1.42
CA PRO A 92 16.42 -0.07 -0.51
C PRO A 92 15.49 -1.07 0.20
N ALA A 93 15.09 -2.14 -0.47
CA ALA A 93 14.25 -3.20 0.12
C ALA A 93 14.98 -3.96 1.25
N PHE A 94 16.30 -4.16 1.14
CA PHE A 94 17.10 -4.85 2.15
C PHE A 94 17.34 -4.00 3.42
N ARG A 95 17.41 -2.67 3.30
CA ARG A 95 17.52 -1.78 4.47
C ARG A 95 16.23 -1.78 5.30
N GLY A 96 15.07 -1.69 4.65
CA GLY A 96 13.78 -1.86 5.34
C GLY A 96 13.58 -3.28 5.92
N PHE A 97 14.11 -4.29 5.24
CA PHE A 97 14.08 -5.69 5.69
C PHE A 97 14.84 -5.92 6.99
N GLY A 98 16.05 -5.34 7.13
CA GLY A 98 16.82 -5.42 8.37
C GLY A 98 16.04 -4.87 9.57
N TYR A 99 15.42 -3.69 9.42
CA TYR A 99 14.59 -3.09 10.47
C TYR A 99 13.29 -3.86 10.75
N ALA A 100 12.74 -4.58 9.77
CA ALA A 100 11.55 -5.41 9.97
C ALA A 100 11.87 -6.75 10.67
N LEU A 101 13.07 -7.31 10.46
CA LEU A 101 13.51 -8.56 11.10
C LEU A 101 13.99 -8.34 12.54
N LEU A 102 14.68 -7.21 12.78
CA LEU A 102 15.38 -6.95 14.03
C LEU A 102 14.50 -7.15 15.28
N PRO A 103 13.26 -6.62 15.35
CA PRO A 103 12.46 -6.70 16.56
C PRO A 103 11.99 -8.13 16.85
N GLY A 104 11.65 -8.90 15.81
CA GLY A 104 11.29 -10.32 15.94
C GLY A 104 12.47 -11.19 16.33
N ALA A 105 13.66 -10.94 15.75
CA ALA A 105 14.88 -11.64 16.09
C ALA A 105 15.35 -11.34 17.53
N LEU A 106 15.22 -10.08 17.99
CA LEU A 106 15.50 -9.70 19.38
C LEU A 106 14.54 -10.38 20.37
N ALA A 107 13.25 -10.43 20.06
CA ALA A 107 12.27 -11.13 20.89
C ALA A 107 12.54 -12.64 20.94
N PHE A 108 12.94 -13.24 19.81
CA PHE A 108 13.36 -14.64 19.74
C PHE A 108 14.62 -14.91 20.57
N GLY A 109 15.66 -14.08 20.42
CA GLY A 109 16.88 -14.17 21.21
C GLY A 109 16.64 -13.99 22.71
N ALA A 110 15.80 -13.04 23.10
CA ALA A 110 15.41 -12.83 24.49
C ALA A 110 14.65 -14.05 25.07
N ALA A 111 13.79 -14.70 24.27
CA ALA A 111 13.11 -15.91 24.69
C ALA A 111 14.08 -17.10 24.82
N ALA A 112 15.00 -17.26 23.87
CA ALA A 112 16.05 -18.29 23.92
C ALA A 112 16.99 -18.12 25.13
N ALA A 113 17.24 -16.86 25.54
CA ALA A 113 18.00 -16.54 26.74
C ALA A 113 17.17 -16.58 28.05
N GLY A 114 15.88 -16.91 27.98
CA GLY A 114 15.02 -17.06 29.16
C GLY A 114 14.60 -15.75 29.84
N LEU A 115 14.65 -14.61 29.12
CA LEU A 115 14.29 -13.32 29.72
C LEU A 115 12.77 -13.23 29.94
N PRO A 116 12.32 -12.78 31.13
CA PRO A 116 10.90 -12.78 31.49
C PRO A 116 10.05 -11.82 30.65
N TRP A 117 10.66 -10.80 30.06
CA TRP A 117 9.98 -9.82 29.22
C TRP A 117 9.89 -10.21 27.73
N ALA A 118 10.44 -11.37 27.32
CA ALA A 118 10.43 -11.80 25.93
C ALA A 118 9.02 -11.94 25.35
N GLY A 119 8.08 -12.52 26.13
CA GLY A 119 6.67 -12.62 25.73
C GLY A 119 6.01 -11.25 25.51
N PRO A 120 6.00 -10.37 26.54
CA PRO A 120 5.49 -9.00 26.40
C PRO A 120 6.13 -8.22 25.24
N ALA A 121 7.45 -8.31 25.06
CA ALA A 121 8.15 -7.67 23.96
C ALA A 121 7.71 -8.21 22.59
N ALA A 122 7.54 -9.53 22.46
CA ALA A 122 7.05 -10.15 21.22
C ALA A 122 5.62 -9.70 20.88
N VAL A 123 4.74 -9.57 21.88
CA VAL A 123 3.40 -9.00 21.70
C VAL A 123 3.49 -7.55 21.22
N ALA A 124 4.31 -6.71 21.88
CA ALA A 124 4.49 -5.32 21.49
C ALA A 124 5.02 -5.17 20.07
N VAL A 125 5.99 -6.00 19.66
CA VAL A 125 6.52 -6.06 18.29
C VAL A 125 5.41 -6.41 17.29
N THR A 126 4.60 -7.43 17.61
CA THR A 126 3.50 -7.87 16.74
C THR A 126 2.46 -6.75 16.55
N VAL A 127 2.09 -6.06 17.63
CA VAL A 127 1.14 -4.94 17.59
C VAL A 127 1.72 -3.75 16.83
N ALA A 128 2.98 -3.39 17.07
CA ALA A 128 3.65 -2.30 16.36
C ALA A 128 3.73 -2.57 14.84
N ALA A 129 3.94 -3.82 14.43
CA ALA A 129 4.00 -4.20 13.02
C ALA A 129 2.67 -4.04 12.26
N LEU A 130 1.53 -4.06 12.96
CA LEU A 130 0.22 -3.74 12.37
C LEU A 130 0.10 -2.25 12.03
N VAL A 131 0.73 -1.39 12.83
CA VAL A 131 0.68 0.08 12.71
C VAL A 131 1.67 0.60 11.66
N TRP A 132 2.83 -0.05 11.49
CA TRP A 132 3.94 0.40 10.63
C TRP A 132 3.94 -0.21 9.21
N PRO A 133 4.45 0.48 8.15
CA PRO A 133 4.58 1.93 7.99
C PRO A 133 3.33 2.51 7.31
N GLY A 134 2.70 3.49 7.94
CA GLY A 134 1.91 4.49 7.23
C GLY A 134 0.40 4.24 7.11
N ARG A 135 -0.33 5.31 7.43
CA ARG A 135 -1.77 5.50 7.31
C ARG A 135 -2.16 5.56 5.82
N ALA A 136 -3.38 5.14 5.48
CA ALA A 136 -4.01 5.70 4.29
C ALA A 136 -4.30 7.19 4.58
N ALA A 137 -3.79 8.10 3.75
CA ALA A 137 -4.04 9.53 3.89
C ALA A 137 -5.56 9.80 3.94
N GLY A 138 -6.02 10.46 5.01
CA GLY A 138 -7.43 10.89 5.17
C GLY A 138 -8.36 9.99 6.00
N GLY A 139 -7.92 8.83 6.51
CA GLY A 139 -8.77 7.92 7.30
C GLY A 139 -8.66 8.11 8.83
N ARG A 140 -9.80 8.09 9.55
CA ARG A 140 -9.82 7.94 11.02
C ARG A 140 -9.05 6.67 11.41
N PHE A 141 -8.08 6.80 12.31
CA PHE A 141 -7.23 5.69 12.77
C PHE A 141 -8.12 4.56 13.29
N PRO A 142 -7.96 3.30 12.82
CA PRO A 142 -8.84 2.20 13.21
C PRO A 142 -8.41 1.67 14.58
N PHE A 143 -8.56 2.51 15.61
CA PHE A 143 -8.13 2.25 16.99
C PHE A 143 -8.75 0.97 17.53
N ALA A 144 -10.04 0.78 17.30
CA ALA A 144 -10.76 -0.42 17.72
C ALA A 144 -10.17 -1.72 17.14
N ALA A 145 -9.79 -1.74 15.84
CA ALA A 145 -9.19 -2.92 15.23
C ALA A 145 -7.78 -3.20 15.79
N HIS A 146 -6.97 -2.16 16.02
CA HIS A 146 -5.66 -2.32 16.62
C HIS A 146 -5.74 -2.80 18.07
N LEU A 147 -6.69 -2.26 18.85
CA LEU A 147 -6.95 -2.72 20.21
C LEU A 147 -7.42 -4.17 20.24
N LEU A 148 -8.33 -4.57 19.36
CA LEU A 148 -8.78 -5.96 19.27
C LEU A 148 -7.64 -6.90 18.85
N ALA A 149 -6.76 -6.47 17.94
CA ALA A 149 -5.57 -7.24 17.57
C ALA A 149 -4.56 -7.35 18.72
N ALA A 150 -4.34 -6.27 19.47
CA ALA A 150 -3.51 -6.29 20.68
C ALA A 150 -4.10 -7.21 21.76
N ALA A 151 -5.41 -7.15 21.97
CA ALA A 151 -6.11 -8.04 22.89
C ALA A 151 -6.00 -9.51 22.44
N ALA A 152 -6.23 -9.81 21.16
CA ALA A 152 -6.16 -11.17 20.64
C ALA A 152 -4.75 -11.76 20.73
N THR A 153 -3.72 -10.96 20.40
CA THR A 153 -2.32 -11.37 20.51
C THR A 153 -1.87 -11.56 21.96
N GLY A 154 -2.21 -10.62 22.85
CA GLY A 154 -1.93 -10.73 24.28
C GLY A 154 -2.63 -11.92 24.94
N TRP A 155 -3.92 -12.12 24.61
CA TRP A 155 -4.70 -13.25 25.10
C TRP A 155 -4.15 -14.60 24.64
N ALA A 156 -3.80 -14.72 23.35
CA ALA A 156 -3.20 -15.94 22.82
C ALA A 156 -1.82 -16.21 23.43
N ALA A 157 -1.00 -15.17 23.62
CA ALA A 157 0.30 -15.28 24.29
C ALA A 157 0.16 -15.72 25.75
N HIS A 158 -0.85 -15.21 26.47
CA HIS A 158 -1.16 -15.64 27.83
C HIS A 158 -1.56 -17.12 27.88
N ARG A 159 -2.36 -17.59 26.91
CA ARG A 159 -2.84 -18.97 26.85
C ARG A 159 -1.80 -20.00 26.40
N HIS A 160 -0.97 -19.63 25.41
CA HIS A 160 -0.06 -20.56 24.72
C HIS A 160 1.42 -20.28 25.01
N GLY A 161 1.71 -19.30 25.85
CA GLY A 161 3.05 -18.98 26.32
C GLY A 161 3.87 -18.11 25.37
N THR A 162 5.11 -17.87 25.79
CA THR A 162 6.10 -17.01 25.11
C THR A 162 6.43 -17.51 23.71
N ALA A 163 6.48 -18.83 23.50
CA ALA A 163 6.69 -19.47 22.21
C ALA A 163 5.71 -18.95 21.14
N LEU A 164 4.42 -18.88 21.45
CA LEU A 164 3.42 -18.37 20.51
C LEU A 164 3.62 -16.87 20.23
N ALA A 165 3.90 -16.07 21.26
CA ALA A 165 4.16 -14.64 21.10
C ALA A 165 5.35 -14.39 20.15
N VAL A 166 6.44 -15.14 20.34
CA VAL A 166 7.64 -15.07 19.52
C VAL A 166 7.40 -15.56 18.10
N GLY A 167 6.66 -16.65 17.92
CA GLY A 167 6.26 -17.14 16.59
C GLY A 167 5.47 -16.10 15.79
N LEU A 168 4.54 -15.39 16.43
CA LEU A 168 3.82 -14.28 15.81
C LEU A 168 4.74 -13.10 15.47
N ALA A 169 5.65 -12.74 16.38
CA ALA A 169 6.62 -11.66 16.15
C ALA A 169 7.55 -11.97 14.96
N LEU A 170 8.05 -13.20 14.85
CA LEU A 170 8.86 -13.65 13.71
C LEU A 170 8.07 -13.62 12.39
N ALA A 171 6.77 -13.96 12.42
CA ALA A 171 5.92 -13.92 11.23
C ALA A 171 5.62 -12.50 10.72
N THR A 172 5.85 -11.45 11.52
CA THR A 172 5.59 -10.05 11.09
C THR A 172 6.46 -9.60 9.91
N ALA A 173 7.71 -10.05 9.88
CA ALA A 173 8.68 -9.71 8.84
C ALA A 173 8.30 -10.26 7.45
N PRO A 174 8.06 -11.59 7.26
CA PRO A 174 7.58 -12.10 5.99
C PRO A 174 6.20 -11.51 5.62
N GLY A 175 5.34 -11.25 6.62
CA GLY A 175 4.07 -10.55 6.40
C GLY A 175 4.25 -9.15 5.79
N HIS A 176 5.27 -8.39 6.19
CA HIS A 176 5.55 -7.09 5.60
C HIS A 176 6.01 -7.19 4.14
N LEU A 177 6.96 -8.09 3.87
CA LEU A 177 7.50 -8.30 2.53
C LEU A 177 6.44 -8.78 1.55
N LEU A 178 5.62 -9.75 1.96
CA LEU A 178 4.58 -10.32 1.11
C LEU A 178 3.48 -9.29 0.81
N ALA A 179 3.09 -8.48 1.81
CA ALA A 179 2.15 -7.38 1.57
C ALA A 179 2.73 -6.32 0.62
N ALA A 180 4.01 -5.95 0.77
CA ALA A 180 4.68 -5.00 -0.12
C ALA A 180 4.82 -5.56 -1.55
N ALA A 181 5.22 -6.82 -1.69
CA ALA A 181 5.33 -7.50 -2.97
C ALA A 181 3.97 -7.68 -3.66
N PHE A 182 2.93 -7.99 -2.89
CA PHE A 182 1.54 -8.04 -3.38
C PHE A 182 1.12 -6.67 -3.91
N ALA A 183 1.33 -5.59 -3.14
CA ALA A 183 0.98 -4.24 -3.58
C ALA A 183 1.77 -3.79 -4.82
N ALA A 184 3.08 -4.08 -4.88
CA ALA A 184 3.91 -3.77 -6.04
C ALA A 184 3.45 -4.53 -7.30
N ARG A 185 3.16 -5.83 -7.17
CA ARG A 185 2.65 -6.66 -8.27
C ARG A 185 1.25 -6.24 -8.71
N ALA A 186 0.37 -5.91 -7.77
CA ALA A 186 -0.97 -5.41 -8.07
C ALA A 186 -0.89 -4.11 -8.88
N ARG A 187 -0.03 -3.15 -8.49
CA ARG A 187 0.21 -1.89 -9.24
C ARG A 187 0.80 -2.12 -10.63
N ALA A 188 1.82 -2.98 -10.75
CA ALA A 188 2.43 -3.30 -12.04
C ALA A 188 1.41 -3.93 -13.01
N ARG A 189 0.47 -4.73 -12.50
CA ARG A 189 -0.60 -5.34 -13.29
C ARG A 189 -1.69 -4.33 -13.68
N LEU A 190 -2.03 -3.38 -12.80
CA LEU A 190 -2.95 -2.27 -13.12
C LEU A 190 -2.42 -1.39 -14.25
N ALA A 191 -1.11 -1.12 -14.28
CA ALA A 191 -0.49 -0.30 -15.33
C ALA A 191 -0.51 -0.97 -16.72
N GLY A 192 -0.59 -2.31 -16.78
CA GLY A 192 -0.58 -3.08 -18.03
C GLY A 192 -1.95 -3.49 -18.56
N SER A 193 -2.96 -3.62 -17.70
CA SER A 193 -4.31 -4.07 -18.09
C SER A 193 -5.22 -2.90 -18.44
N ARG A 194 -5.77 -2.92 -19.66
CA ARG A 194 -6.79 -1.95 -20.11
C ARG A 194 -8.23 -2.37 -19.78
N ALA A 195 -8.45 -3.63 -19.37
CA ALA A 195 -9.74 -4.20 -19.00
C ALA A 195 -9.71 -4.75 -17.55
N LEU A 196 -10.85 -4.63 -16.87
CA LEU A 196 -10.99 -4.85 -15.44
C LEU A 196 -11.32 -6.31 -15.07
N GLU A 197 -12.01 -7.04 -15.96
CA GLU A 197 -12.23 -8.48 -15.82
C GLU A 197 -10.88 -9.23 -15.77
N ASP A 198 -9.98 -8.91 -16.70
CA ASP A 198 -8.60 -9.43 -16.76
C ASP A 198 -7.78 -9.16 -15.49
N PHE A 199 -8.07 -8.06 -14.80
CA PHE A 199 -7.42 -7.72 -13.54
C PHE A 199 -7.98 -8.57 -12.39
N THR A 200 -9.30 -8.77 -12.33
CA THR A 200 -9.95 -9.51 -11.24
C THR A 200 -9.60 -11.01 -11.30
N ASP A 201 -9.57 -11.59 -12.50
CA ASP A 201 -9.17 -12.99 -12.73
C ASP A 201 -7.70 -13.24 -12.36
N ARG A 202 -6.84 -12.23 -12.47
CA ARG A 202 -5.41 -12.31 -12.12
C ARG A 202 -5.08 -11.83 -10.70
N ALA A 203 -5.93 -11.03 -10.06
CA ALA A 203 -5.73 -10.55 -8.69
C ALA A 203 -6.01 -11.64 -7.65
N ARG A 204 -6.99 -12.52 -7.90
CA ARG A 204 -7.32 -13.66 -7.04
C ARG A 204 -6.14 -14.63 -6.85
N PRO A 205 -5.48 -15.15 -7.91
CA PRO A 205 -4.35 -16.06 -7.73
C PRO A 205 -3.16 -15.39 -7.05
N LEU A 206 -2.96 -14.08 -7.23
CA LEU A 206 -1.92 -13.33 -6.52
C LEU A 206 -2.20 -13.23 -5.01
N LEU A 207 -3.46 -12.98 -4.61
CA LEU A 207 -3.84 -12.97 -3.20
C LEU A 207 -3.69 -14.36 -2.58
N LEU A 208 -4.16 -15.41 -3.27
CA LEU A 208 -4.02 -16.79 -2.80
C LEU A 208 -2.55 -17.21 -2.70
N ALA A 209 -1.71 -16.84 -3.66
CA ALA A 209 -0.27 -17.09 -3.59
C ALA A 209 0.40 -16.34 -2.43
N ALA A 210 0.02 -15.09 -2.17
CA ALA A 210 0.53 -14.33 -1.02
C ALA A 210 0.09 -14.95 0.31
N VAL A 211 -1.16 -15.38 0.41
CA VAL A 211 -1.70 -16.07 1.59
C VAL A 211 -0.98 -17.41 1.80
N ALA A 212 -0.81 -18.22 0.75
CA ALA A 212 -0.10 -19.50 0.83
C ALA A 212 1.38 -19.34 1.21
N ALA A 213 2.06 -18.33 0.64
CA ALA A 213 3.43 -18.01 1.02
C ALA A 213 3.52 -17.54 2.49
N PHE A 214 2.55 -16.75 2.94
CA PHE A 214 2.51 -16.27 4.32
C PHE A 214 2.19 -17.40 5.31
N THR A 215 1.26 -18.30 4.99
CA THR A 215 0.95 -19.44 5.86
C THR A 215 2.14 -20.37 6.02
N ALA A 216 2.90 -20.63 4.95
CA ALA A 216 4.15 -21.39 5.02
C ALA A 216 5.20 -20.69 5.90
N ALA A 217 5.37 -19.37 5.74
CA ALA A 217 6.29 -18.59 6.56
C ALA A 217 5.87 -18.55 8.04
N ALA A 218 4.57 -18.41 8.33
CA ALA A 218 4.02 -18.44 9.68
C ALA A 218 4.18 -19.82 10.35
N ALA A 219 4.01 -20.91 9.58
CA ALA A 219 4.26 -22.26 10.07
C ALA A 219 5.74 -22.47 10.41
N GLY A 220 6.66 -21.99 9.55
CA GLY A 220 8.09 -22.01 9.84
C GLY A 220 8.47 -21.20 11.09
N ALA A 221 7.93 -19.98 11.22
CA ALA A 221 8.15 -19.14 12.40
C ALA A 221 7.63 -19.78 13.70
N ALA A 222 6.44 -20.40 13.64
CA ALA A 222 5.88 -21.13 14.77
C ALA A 222 6.71 -22.37 15.13
N ALA A 223 7.18 -23.13 14.13
CA ALA A 223 8.06 -24.27 14.36
C ALA A 223 9.40 -23.85 15.01
N LEU A 224 10.02 -22.77 14.53
CA LEU A 224 11.25 -22.22 15.11
C LEU A 224 11.07 -21.77 16.56
N ALA A 225 9.92 -21.17 16.88
CA ALA A 225 9.60 -20.71 18.23
C ALA A 225 9.08 -21.81 19.17
N GLY A 226 8.87 -23.04 18.68
CA GLY A 226 8.24 -24.12 19.45
C GLY A 226 6.75 -23.88 19.76
N ALA A 227 6.06 -23.08 18.95
CA ALA A 227 4.66 -22.72 19.14
C ALA A 227 3.70 -23.74 18.51
N PRO A 228 2.49 -23.94 19.08
CA PRO A 228 1.48 -24.80 18.48
C PRO A 228 0.99 -24.24 17.14
N LEU A 229 1.26 -24.97 16.05
CA LEU A 229 0.90 -24.56 14.68
C LEU A 229 -0.59 -24.26 14.53
N THR A 230 -1.45 -25.06 15.18
CA THR A 230 -2.91 -24.94 15.14
C THR A 230 -3.43 -23.63 15.76
N ALA A 231 -2.67 -22.98 16.63
CA ALA A 231 -3.01 -21.67 17.20
C ALA A 231 -2.25 -20.53 16.49
N ALA A 232 -0.96 -20.72 16.23
CA ALA A 232 -0.10 -19.67 15.69
C ALA A 232 -0.42 -19.30 14.24
N VAL A 233 -0.62 -20.29 13.36
CA VAL A 233 -0.87 -20.07 11.92
C VAL A 233 -2.17 -19.30 11.66
N PRO A 234 -3.35 -19.71 12.18
CA PRO A 234 -4.58 -18.98 11.91
C PRO A 234 -4.56 -17.57 12.49
N LEU A 235 -3.98 -17.38 13.67
CA LEU A 235 -3.86 -16.06 14.29
C LEU A 235 -2.93 -15.15 13.48
N ALA A 236 -1.76 -15.64 13.06
CA ALA A 236 -0.87 -14.91 12.16
C ALA A 236 -1.59 -14.50 10.86
N LEU A 237 -2.41 -15.40 10.30
CA LEU A 237 -3.17 -15.13 9.08
C LEU A 237 -4.24 -14.04 9.28
N VAL A 238 -4.96 -14.05 10.41
CA VAL A 238 -5.89 -12.97 10.79
C VAL A 238 -5.17 -11.62 10.85
N LEU A 239 -3.98 -11.57 11.47
CA LEU A 239 -3.20 -10.33 11.58
C LEU A 239 -2.67 -9.84 10.22
N PHE A 240 -2.19 -10.75 9.38
CA PHE A 240 -1.74 -10.42 8.02
C PHE A 240 -2.88 -9.86 7.16
N LEU A 241 -4.05 -10.52 7.17
CA LEU A 241 -5.22 -10.08 6.43
C LEU A 241 -5.77 -8.76 6.98
N THR A 242 -5.80 -8.59 8.30
CA THR A 242 -6.16 -7.33 8.97
C THR A 242 -5.30 -6.19 8.44
N ARG A 243 -3.97 -6.37 8.43
CA ARG A 243 -3.03 -5.38 7.91
C ARG A 243 -3.28 -5.06 6.44
N LEU A 244 -3.49 -6.09 5.62
CA LEU A 244 -3.74 -5.93 4.20
C LEU A 244 -5.02 -5.13 3.95
N LEU A 245 -6.11 -5.48 4.63
CA LEU A 245 -7.41 -4.83 4.49
C LEU A 245 -7.40 -3.38 4.97
N LEU A 246 -6.77 -3.11 6.12
CA LEU A 246 -6.64 -1.75 6.65
C LEU A 246 -5.79 -0.85 5.74
N ARG A 247 -4.76 -1.40 5.08
CA ARG A 247 -3.95 -0.66 4.09
C ARG A 247 -4.72 -0.30 2.82
N HIS A 248 -5.64 -1.16 2.39
CA HIS A 248 -6.42 -0.97 1.17
C HIS A 248 -7.79 -0.31 1.43
N GLY A 249 -8.04 0.21 2.64
CA GLY A 249 -9.23 0.99 2.96
C GLY A 249 -10.53 0.18 3.09
N ALA A 250 -10.45 -1.14 3.30
CA ALA A 250 -11.63 -1.99 3.42
C ALA A 250 -12.50 -1.65 4.65
N HIS A 251 -13.76 -2.09 4.62
CA HIS A 251 -14.69 -1.84 5.72
C HIS A 251 -14.17 -2.42 7.04
N ARG A 252 -14.22 -1.60 8.11
CA ARG A 252 -13.65 -1.95 9.41
C ARG A 252 -14.47 -2.98 10.20
N GLY A 253 -15.77 -3.09 9.93
CA GLY A 253 -16.68 -4.02 10.59
C GLY A 253 -16.26 -5.49 10.52
N PRO A 254 -16.03 -6.08 9.34
CA PRO A 254 -15.61 -7.48 9.20
C PRO A 254 -14.23 -7.75 9.81
N VAL A 255 -13.31 -6.78 9.74
CA VAL A 255 -12.00 -6.87 10.41
C VAL A 255 -12.18 -6.95 11.93
N ALA A 256 -13.00 -6.07 12.52
CA ALA A 256 -13.29 -6.09 13.94
C ALA A 256 -14.00 -7.38 14.37
N ALA A 257 -14.96 -7.87 13.57
CA ALA A 257 -15.66 -9.12 13.84
C ALA A 257 -14.73 -10.34 13.82
N ALA A 258 -13.81 -10.42 12.86
CA ALA A 258 -12.81 -11.50 12.80
C ALA A 258 -11.85 -11.47 14.00
N LEU A 259 -11.40 -10.28 14.42
CA LEU A 259 -10.55 -10.12 15.60
C LEU A 259 -11.29 -10.44 16.90
N ALA A 260 -12.56 -10.05 17.02
CA ALA A 260 -13.43 -10.41 18.13
C ALA A 260 -13.68 -11.93 18.19
N LEU A 261 -13.87 -12.56 17.03
CA LEU A 261 -14.00 -14.02 16.94
C LEU A 261 -12.72 -14.72 17.39
N ALA A 262 -11.54 -14.20 17.02
CA ALA A 262 -10.24 -14.75 17.43
C ALA A 262 -9.95 -14.64 18.95
N LEU A 263 -10.70 -13.80 19.69
CA LEU A 263 -10.63 -13.75 21.16
C LEU A 263 -11.34 -14.93 21.84
N LEU A 264 -12.27 -15.60 21.14
CA LEU A 264 -13.01 -16.70 21.74
C LEU A 264 -12.06 -17.85 22.11
N PRO A 265 -12.25 -18.49 23.28
CA PRO A 265 -11.34 -19.52 23.78
C PRO A 265 -11.52 -20.89 23.10
N PHE A 266 -12.01 -20.93 21.85
CA PHE A 266 -12.23 -22.16 21.08
C PHE A 266 -11.12 -22.37 20.05
N PRO A 267 -10.59 -23.58 19.88
CA PRO A 267 -9.48 -23.85 18.96
C PRO A 267 -9.82 -23.54 17.49
N ALA A 268 -11.09 -23.68 17.10
CA ALA A 268 -11.55 -23.39 15.75
C ALA A 268 -11.79 -21.89 15.48
N ALA A 269 -11.85 -21.05 16.51
CA ALA A 269 -12.28 -19.65 16.35
C ALA A 269 -11.30 -18.82 15.52
N ALA A 270 -9.99 -18.97 15.75
CA ALA A 270 -8.98 -18.29 14.96
C ALA A 270 -8.98 -18.76 13.49
N ALA A 271 -9.19 -20.05 13.24
CA ALA A 271 -9.27 -20.60 11.89
C ALA A 271 -10.53 -20.11 11.15
N ALA A 272 -11.68 -20.09 11.82
CA ALA A 272 -12.92 -19.53 11.30
C ALA A 272 -12.79 -18.02 11.01
N ALA A 273 -12.15 -17.26 11.91
CA ALA A 273 -11.85 -15.84 11.71
C ALA A 273 -10.96 -15.63 10.49
N ALA A 274 -9.90 -16.43 10.33
CA ALA A 274 -9.01 -16.36 9.18
C ALA A 274 -9.75 -16.65 7.87
N ALA A 275 -10.56 -17.72 7.84
CA ALA A 275 -11.34 -18.10 6.67
C ALA A 275 -12.36 -17.02 6.28
N GLY A 276 -13.14 -16.51 7.24
CA GLY A 276 -14.11 -15.44 7.01
C GLY A 276 -13.45 -14.15 6.51
N LEU A 277 -12.30 -13.78 7.09
CA LEU A 277 -11.56 -12.59 6.67
C LEU A 277 -10.93 -12.75 5.28
N LEU A 278 -10.50 -13.96 4.91
CA LEU A 278 -10.00 -14.27 3.57
C LEU A 278 -11.09 -14.13 2.52
N VAL A 279 -12.29 -14.67 2.78
CA VAL A 279 -13.46 -14.49 1.90
C VAL A 279 -13.78 -13.00 1.74
N HIS A 280 -13.76 -12.24 2.84
CA HIS A 280 -13.98 -10.80 2.79
C HIS A 280 -12.90 -10.08 1.97
N ALA A 281 -11.63 -10.45 2.09
CA ALA A 281 -10.55 -9.88 1.29
C ALA A 281 -10.73 -10.13 -0.20
N VAL A 282 -11.10 -11.36 -0.60
CA VAL A 282 -11.40 -11.69 -2.00
C VAL A 282 -12.54 -10.82 -2.53
N LEU A 283 -13.62 -10.63 -1.75
CA LEU A 283 -14.78 -9.83 -2.14
C LEU A 283 -14.46 -8.32 -2.21
N ALA A 284 -13.76 -7.78 -1.21
CA ALA A 284 -13.41 -6.37 -1.16
C ALA A 284 -12.51 -5.97 -2.34
N LEU A 285 -11.51 -6.79 -2.66
CA LEU A 285 -10.64 -6.56 -3.81
C LEU A 285 -11.38 -6.72 -5.14
N SER A 286 -12.39 -7.61 -5.22
CA SER A 286 -13.23 -7.78 -6.41
C SER A 286 -14.25 -6.63 -6.62
N ARG A 287 -14.60 -5.88 -5.57
CA ARG A 287 -15.53 -4.72 -5.67
C ARG A 287 -14.82 -3.41 -5.98
N ALA A 288 -13.62 -3.23 -5.41
CA ALA A 288 -12.78 -2.06 -5.71
C ALA A 288 -12.42 -1.98 -7.19
N SER A 289 -12.30 -3.12 -7.87
CA SER A 289 -12.18 -3.16 -9.32
C SER A 289 -13.47 -2.66 -9.99
N ALA A 290 -14.64 -3.21 -9.64
CA ALA A 290 -15.93 -2.88 -10.30
C ALA A 290 -16.28 -1.37 -10.33
N HIS A 291 -15.92 -0.60 -9.30
CA HIS A 291 -16.18 0.84 -9.24
C HIS A 291 -15.28 1.71 -10.13
N ALA A 292 -14.22 1.15 -10.72
CA ALA A 292 -13.36 1.84 -11.68
C ALA A 292 -13.96 1.88 -13.11
N LEU A 293 -15.15 1.30 -13.34
CA LEU A 293 -15.87 1.44 -14.61
C LEU A 293 -16.26 2.91 -14.84
N PRO A 294 -15.94 3.51 -15.99
CA PRO A 294 -16.65 4.70 -16.44
C PRO A 294 -18.14 4.35 -16.54
N HIS A 295 -19.01 5.15 -15.92
CA HIS A 295 -20.45 4.98 -16.14
C HIS A 295 -20.74 5.00 -17.65
N PRO A 296 -21.54 4.05 -18.17
CA PRO A 296 -21.94 4.10 -19.56
C PRO A 296 -22.58 5.47 -19.82
N PRO A 297 -22.23 6.15 -20.92
CA PRO A 297 -22.71 7.50 -21.18
C PRO A 297 -24.23 7.47 -21.14
N THR A 298 -24.79 8.36 -20.31
CA THR A 298 -26.24 8.46 -20.17
C THR A 298 -26.86 8.74 -21.53
N ARG A 299 -28.14 8.39 -21.74
CA ARG A 299 -28.82 8.60 -23.04
C ARG A 299 -28.68 10.04 -23.57
N LYS A 300 -28.62 11.03 -22.66
CA LYS A 300 -28.37 12.45 -22.97
C LYS A 300 -26.97 12.71 -23.53
N GLU A 301 -25.97 12.01 -23.01
CA GLU A 301 -24.57 12.11 -23.42
C GLU A 301 -24.32 11.36 -24.74
N LYS A 302 -25.00 10.23 -24.96
CA LYS A 302 -25.07 9.58 -26.28
C LYS A 302 -25.72 10.48 -27.34
N GLN A 303 -26.83 11.15 -27.03
CA GLN A 303 -27.47 12.11 -27.94
C GLN A 303 -26.59 13.32 -28.25
N LYS A 304 -25.79 13.77 -27.28
CA LYS A 304 -24.83 14.87 -27.48
C LYS A 304 -23.63 14.44 -28.33
N MET A 305 -23.21 13.17 -28.24
CA MET A 305 -22.12 12.60 -29.04
C MET A 305 -22.53 12.22 -30.46
N THR A 306 -23.79 11.83 -30.71
CA THR A 306 -24.27 11.50 -32.06
C THR A 306 -24.67 12.73 -32.89
N GLY A 307 -24.50 13.94 -32.35
CA GLY A 307 -24.72 15.19 -33.10
C GLY A 307 -26.11 15.30 -33.72
N GLN A 308 -27.11 14.61 -33.16
CA GLN A 308 -28.44 14.58 -33.76
C GLN A 308 -29.21 15.82 -33.30
N PRO A 309 -29.48 16.79 -34.19
CA PRO A 309 -30.22 17.98 -33.80
C PRO A 309 -31.62 17.56 -33.35
N THR A 310 -32.03 18.09 -32.21
CA THR A 310 -33.42 18.06 -31.76
C THR A 310 -34.26 18.78 -32.82
N ASN A 311 -34.88 18.02 -33.71
CA ASN A 311 -35.93 18.55 -34.57
C ASN A 311 -37.19 18.75 -33.72
N GLN A 312 -37.16 19.78 -32.88
CA GLN A 312 -38.33 20.38 -32.26
C GLN A 312 -38.46 21.78 -32.83
N GLY A 313 -39.22 21.93 -33.91
CA GLY A 313 -39.55 23.24 -34.44
C GLY A 313 -39.85 23.29 -35.93
N ALA A 314 -40.98 22.70 -36.35
CA ALA A 314 -41.79 23.13 -37.50
C ALA A 314 -42.95 22.12 -37.66
N THR A 315 -44.23 22.44 -37.84
CA THR A 315 -45.03 23.67 -37.90
C THR A 315 -46.49 23.21 -37.94
N ARG A 316 -47.37 23.96 -37.24
CA ARG A 316 -48.84 24.01 -37.34
C ARG A 316 -49.67 22.80 -36.87
#